data_AF-A0A7X6UT37-F1
#
_entry.id   AF-A0A7X6UT37-F1
#
_cell.length_a   1.000
_cell.length_b   1.000
_cell.length_c   1.000
_cell.angle_alpha   90.00
_cell.angle_beta   90.00
_cell.angle_gamma   90.00
#
_symmetry.space_group_name_H-M   'P 1'
#
loop_
_entity.id
_entity.type
_entity.pdbx_description
1 polymer ?
#
loop_
_entity_poly.entity_id
_entity_poly.type
_entity_poly.pdbx_seq_one_letter_code
_entity_poly.pdbx_strand_id
1 'polypeptide(L)'
;MVIKPSGFSPMAWGSHGVVIGHDVSAERWAEAIDSAVASFQTTPHVLQPFHEGTRFQVQYYDEDDCTVKQMDGRVRLSPYYFVTGDEVKLGGALATICPLDKKLIHGMVDAVMVPSAPVGGESGCA
;
A
#
# COMPACT_ATOMS: atom_id res chain seq x y z
N MET A 1 15.25 -5.48 1.17
CA MET A 1 14.79 -4.95 2.47
C MET A 1 14.15 -3.59 2.26
N VAL A 2 13.31 -3.16 3.20
CA VAL A 2 12.70 -1.83 3.25
C VAL A 2 12.79 -1.28 4.68
N ILE A 3 13.17 -0.01 4.81
CA ILE A 3 13.14 0.75 6.06
C ILE A 3 11.88 1.60 6.07
N LYS A 4 11.12 1.56 7.17
CA LYS A 4 9.90 2.36 7.35
C LYS A 4 9.93 3.06 8.71
N PRO A 5 9.67 4.37 8.79
CA PRO A 5 9.48 5.03 10.07
C PRO A 5 8.21 4.54 10.75
N SER A 6 8.13 4.74 12.06
CA SER A 6 6.91 4.55 12.84
C SER A 6 5.70 5.21 12.17
N GLY A 7 4.54 4.55 12.20
CA GLY A 7 3.29 5.09 11.68
C GLY A 7 2.83 6.40 12.35
N PHE A 8 3.37 6.72 13.54
CA PHE A 8 3.15 7.99 14.23
C PHE A 8 4.06 9.12 13.73
N SER A 9 5.05 8.80 12.90
CA SER A 9 5.92 9.80 12.31
C SER A 9 5.16 10.63 11.27
N PRO A 10 5.35 11.95 11.23
CA PRO A 10 4.86 12.79 10.14
C PRO A 10 5.52 12.46 8.79
N MET A 11 6.48 11.54 8.73
CA MET A 11 7.05 11.00 7.48
C MET A 11 6.37 9.71 7.01
N ALA A 12 5.49 9.11 7.80
CA ALA A 12 4.90 7.81 7.47
C ALA A 12 3.77 7.89 6.43
N TRP A 13 3.11 9.05 6.30
CA TRP A 13 2.03 9.22 5.33
C TRP A 13 2.58 9.18 3.90
N GLY A 14 1.79 8.61 2.98
CA GLY A 14 2.15 8.58 1.55
C GLY A 14 3.45 7.85 1.21
N SER A 15 4.02 7.06 2.12
CA SER A 15 5.32 6.40 1.96
C SER A 15 6.55 7.32 1.88
N HIS A 16 6.46 8.58 2.32
CA HIS A 16 7.56 9.55 2.20
C HIS A 16 8.85 9.15 2.91
N GLY A 17 8.76 8.53 4.10
CA GLY A 17 9.91 8.06 4.85
C GLY A 17 10.38 6.65 4.49
N VAL A 18 9.82 6.02 3.47
CA VAL A 18 10.13 4.64 3.11
C VAL A 18 11.37 4.58 2.22
N VAL A 19 12.37 3.78 2.61
CA VAL A 19 13.58 3.54 1.79
C VAL A 19 13.63 2.07 1.39
N ILE A 20 13.63 1.80 0.08
CA ILE A 20 13.74 0.45 -0.49
C ILE A 20 15.19 0.22 -0.91
N GLY A 21 15.86 -0.77 -0.33
CA GLY A 21 17.31 -0.94 -0.51
C GLY A 21 17.76 -1.25 -1.93
N HIS A 22 16.94 -1.92 -2.75
CA HIS A 22 17.30 -2.21 -4.15
C HIS A 22 16.96 -1.05 -5.11
N ASP A 23 16.32 0.01 -4.62
CA ASP A 23 15.98 1.21 -5.40
C ASP A 23 17.00 2.35 -5.22
N VAL A 24 17.98 2.19 -4.32
CA VAL A 24 18.95 3.22 -3.96
C VAL A 24 20.38 2.68 -4.03
N SER A 25 21.38 3.57 -4.05
CA SER A 25 22.78 3.19 -3.98
C SER A 25 23.13 2.55 -2.62
N ALA A 26 24.23 1.79 -2.58
CA ALA A 26 24.74 1.22 -1.33
C ALA A 26 25.07 2.29 -0.28
N GLU A 27 25.63 3.42 -0.71
CA GLU A 27 25.90 4.59 0.15
C GLU A 27 24.61 5.13 0.75
N ARG A 28 23.58 5.37 -0.09
CA ARG A 28 22.29 5.87 0.38
C ARG A 28 21.58 4.90 1.30
N TRP A 29 21.74 3.60 1.06
CA TRP A 29 21.21 2.55 1.92
C TRP A 29 21.89 2.54 3.30
N ALA A 30 23.23 2.67 3.35
CA ALA A 30 23.97 2.77 4.60
C ALA A 30 23.56 4.01 5.41
N GLU A 31 23.48 5.18 4.75
CA GLU A 31 23.00 6.43 5.38
C GLU A 31 21.60 6.28 5.98
N ALA A 32 20.70 5.57 5.28
CA ALA A 32 19.34 5.33 5.76
C ALA A 32 19.32 4.44 7.01
N ILE A 33 20.20 3.44 7.08
CA ILE A 33 20.36 2.59 8.27
C ILE A 33 20.89 3.42 9.44
N ASP A 34 21.98 4.16 9.23
CA ASP A 34 22.62 4.97 10.28
C ASP A 34 21.66 6.02 10.84
N SER A 35 20.92 6.69 9.94
CA SER A 35 19.89 7.67 10.33
C SER A 35 18.77 7.01 11.14
N ALA A 36 18.29 5.84 10.73
CA ALA A 36 17.22 5.12 11.42
C ALA A 36 17.62 4.64 12.83
N VAL A 37 18.87 4.20 12.99
CA VAL A 37 19.43 3.80 14.30
C VAL A 37 19.60 5.02 15.20
N ALA A 38 20.17 6.11 14.66
CA ALA A 38 20.38 7.35 15.40
C ALA A 38 19.05 7.99 15.86
N SER A 39 17.97 7.83 15.09
CA SER A 39 16.66 8.39 15.40
C SER A 39 15.80 7.53 16.33
N PHE A 40 16.29 6.39 16.85
CA PHE A 40 15.44 5.42 17.55
C PHE A 40 14.59 6.00 18.68
N GLN A 41 15.14 6.94 19.46
CA GLN A 41 14.47 7.55 20.61
C GLN A 41 13.34 8.53 20.21
N THR A 42 13.35 9.05 18.98
CA THR A 42 12.40 10.09 18.54
C THR A 42 11.49 9.60 17.41
N THR A 43 12.02 8.83 16.48
CA THR A 43 11.30 8.20 15.38
C THR A 43 11.89 6.80 15.19
N PRO A 44 11.33 5.79 15.87
CA PRO A 44 11.75 4.42 15.66
C PRO A 44 11.39 4.00 14.24
N HIS A 45 12.24 3.16 13.65
CA HIS A 45 12.06 2.59 12.32
C HIS A 45 11.99 1.07 12.41
N VAL A 46 11.34 0.45 11.43
CA VAL A 46 11.38 -1.01 11.22
C VAL A 46 12.14 -1.34 9.96
N LEU A 47 12.95 -2.41 10.02
CA LEU A 47 13.58 -3.02 8.86
C LEU A 47 12.81 -4.30 8.51
N GLN A 48 12.29 -4.38 7.29
CA GLN A 48 11.42 -5.47 6.84
C GLN A 48 11.94 -6.07 5.53
N PRO A 49 11.80 -7.39 5.29
CA PRO A 49 11.89 -7.94 3.95
C PRO A 49 10.96 -7.18 2.97
N PHE A 50 11.48 -6.90 1.78
CA PHE A 50 10.67 -6.30 0.73
C PHE A 50 9.92 -7.42 0.01
N HIS A 51 8.61 -7.23 -0.17
CA HIS A 51 7.77 -8.13 -0.93
C HIS A 51 7.17 -7.38 -2.10
N GLU A 52 7.35 -7.93 -3.30
CA GLU A 52 6.70 -7.38 -4.48
C GLU A 52 5.20 -7.57 -4.41
N GLY A 53 4.45 -6.48 -4.64
CA GLY A 53 3.01 -6.53 -4.76
C GLY A 53 2.60 -7.36 -5.99
N THR A 54 1.56 -8.17 -5.83
CA THR A 54 0.99 -9.00 -6.89
C THR A 54 0.43 -8.14 -8.01
N ARG A 55 0.68 -8.53 -9.27
CA ARG A 55 0.18 -7.87 -10.46
C ARG A 55 -1.22 -8.38 -10.80
N PHE A 56 -2.11 -7.45 -11.13
CA PHE A 56 -3.47 -7.72 -11.59
C PHE A 56 -3.75 -6.86 -12.81
N GLN A 57 -4.50 -7.42 -13.75
CA GLN A 57 -5.12 -6.65 -14.82
C GLN A 57 -6.49 -6.18 -14.36
N VAL A 58 -6.79 -4.89 -14.55
CA VAL A 58 -8.05 -4.27 -14.19
C VAL A 58 -8.59 -3.44 -15.34
N GLN A 59 -9.92 -3.43 -15.48
CA GLN A 59 -10.62 -2.52 -16.38
C GLN A 59 -11.06 -1.28 -15.60
N TYR A 60 -10.90 -0.10 -16.20
CA TYR A 60 -11.39 1.15 -15.66
C TYR A 60 -12.02 2.01 -16.76
N TYR A 61 -12.95 2.87 -16.37
CA TYR A 61 -13.52 3.86 -17.28
C TYR A 61 -12.60 5.08 -17.32
N ASP A 62 -12.09 5.40 -18.49
CA ASP A 62 -11.28 6.57 -18.77
C ASP A 62 -12.23 7.73 -19.13
N GLU A 63 -12.26 8.77 -18.29
CA GLU A 63 -13.17 9.89 -18.46
C GLU A 63 -12.78 10.79 -19.64
N ASP A 64 -11.48 10.88 -19.96
CA ASP A 64 -10.97 11.72 -21.05
C ASP A 64 -11.37 11.15 -22.41
N ASP A 65 -11.20 9.83 -22.58
CA ASP A 65 -11.52 9.14 -23.82
C ASP A 65 -12.95 8.57 -23.86
N CYS A 66 -13.69 8.65 -22.75
CA CYS A 66 -15.02 8.05 -22.56
C CYS A 66 -15.07 6.56 -22.95
N THR A 67 -14.01 5.81 -22.62
CA THR A 67 -13.85 4.39 -22.99
C THR A 67 -13.41 3.54 -21.81
N VAL A 68 -13.68 2.23 -21.88
CA VAL A 68 -13.12 1.28 -20.91
C VAL A 68 -11.72 0.89 -21.37
N LYS A 69 -10.73 1.14 -20.52
CA LYS A 69 -9.33 0.77 -20.74
C LYS A 69 -8.89 -0.34 -19.80
N GLN A 70 -7.85 -1.05 -20.20
CA GLN A 70 -7.17 -2.06 -19.39
C GLN A 70 -5.91 -1.46 -18.78
N MET A 71 -5.63 -1.80 -17.53
CA MET A 71 -4.40 -1.42 -16.84
C MET A 71 -3.85 -2.63 -16.08
N ASP A 72 -2.57 -2.92 -16.28
CA ASP A 72 -1.84 -3.79 -15.36
C ASP A 72 -1.35 -2.95 -14.18
N GLY A 73 -1.57 -3.44 -12.97
CA GLY A 73 -1.17 -2.73 -11.76
C GLY A 73 -0.88 -3.65 -10.59
N ARG A 74 -0.25 -3.09 -9.56
CA ARG A 74 -0.03 -3.78 -8.29
C ARG A 74 -1.15 -3.42 -7.31
N VAL A 75 -1.67 -4.42 -6.59
CA VAL A 75 -2.83 -4.25 -5.70
C VAL A 75 -2.36 -4.04 -4.26
N ARG A 76 -2.93 -3.02 -3.59
CA ARG A 76 -2.95 -2.88 -2.13
C ARG A 76 -4.37 -3.12 -1.63
N LEU A 77 -4.53 -4.07 -0.71
CA LEU A 77 -5.79 -4.31 -0.02
C LEU A 77 -5.78 -3.58 1.32
N SER A 78 -6.83 -2.79 1.55
CA SER A 78 -7.10 -2.14 2.84
C SER A 78 -8.37 -2.77 3.43
N PRO A 79 -8.24 -3.85 4.22
CA PRO A 79 -9.39 -4.53 4.83
C PRO A 79 -10.02 -3.70 5.95
N TYR A 80 -11.36 -3.76 6.02
CA TYR A 80 -12.16 -3.15 7.07
C TYR A 80 -12.73 -4.24 7.97
N TYR A 81 -12.33 -4.21 9.25
CA TYR A 81 -12.82 -5.12 10.27
C TYR A 81 -13.78 -4.40 11.22
N PHE A 82 -14.88 -5.07 11.56
CA PHE A 82 -15.88 -4.59 12.48
C PHE A 82 -15.95 -5.52 13.70
N VAL A 83 -16.12 -4.95 14.89
CA VAL A 83 -16.34 -5.71 16.12
C VAL A 83 -17.85 -5.77 16.37
N THR A 84 -18.40 -6.98 16.47
CA THR A 84 -19.81 -7.23 16.80
C THR A 84 -19.88 -8.17 18.00
N GLY A 85 -20.23 -7.64 19.18
CA GLY A 85 -20.07 -8.37 20.44
C GLY A 85 -18.59 -8.70 20.68
N ASP A 86 -18.29 -9.99 20.87
CA ASP A 86 -16.93 -10.50 21.08
C ASP A 86 -16.26 -11.01 19.79
N GLU A 87 -16.89 -10.81 18.61
CA GLU A 87 -16.38 -11.28 17.32
C GLU A 87 -15.82 -10.16 16.45
N VAL A 88 -14.69 -10.43 15.77
CA VAL A 88 -14.12 -9.57 14.72
C VAL A 88 -14.55 -10.11 13.35
N LYS A 89 -15.22 -9.29 12.54
CA LYS A 89 -15.73 -9.64 11.21
C LYS A 89 -15.08 -8.79 10.13
N LEU A 90 -14.65 -9.42 9.04
CA LEU A 90 -14.21 -8.70 7.85
C LEU A 90 -15.45 -8.23 7.07
N GLY A 91 -15.66 -6.92 6.99
CA GLY A 91 -16.78 -6.35 6.23
C GLY A 91 -16.49 -6.14 4.74
N GLY A 92 -15.22 -6.23 4.34
CA GLY A 92 -14.76 -6.01 2.98
C GLY A 92 -13.38 -5.36 2.98
N ALA A 93 -12.85 -5.06 1.79
CA ALA A 93 -11.60 -4.34 1.62
C ALA A 93 -11.70 -3.34 0.48
N LEU A 94 -11.00 -2.21 0.59
CA LEU A 94 -10.73 -1.35 -0.56
C LEU A 94 -9.51 -1.90 -1.30
N ALA A 95 -9.69 -2.30 -2.54
CA ALA A 95 -8.60 -2.61 -3.45
C ALA A 95 -8.15 -1.32 -4.14
N THR A 96 -6.89 -0.93 -3.94
CA THR A 96 -6.24 0.15 -4.68
C THR A 96 -5.25 -0.47 -5.64
N ILE A 97 -5.47 -0.31 -6.95
CA ILE A 97 -4.62 -0.85 -8.01
C ILE A 97 -3.81 0.30 -8.59
N CYS A 98 -2.49 0.27 -8.38
CA CYS A 98 -1.58 1.30 -8.86
C CYS A 98 -0.84 0.83 -10.13
N PRO A 99 -0.66 1.69 -11.14
CA PRO A 99 0.15 1.40 -12.32
C PRO A 99 1.54 0.81 -12.00
N LEU A 100 2.07 -0.04 -12.88
CA LEU A 100 3.34 -0.77 -12.65
C LEU A 100 4.58 0.13 -12.57
N ASP A 101 4.54 1.34 -13.14
CA ASP A 101 5.63 2.33 -13.09
C ASP A 101 5.77 2.97 -11.69
N LYS A 102 4.81 2.74 -10.79
CA LYS A 102 4.84 3.26 -9.43
C LYS A 102 5.56 2.27 -8.50
N LYS A 103 6.64 2.76 -7.90
CA LYS A 103 7.50 1.96 -7.00
C LYS A 103 6.88 1.70 -5.62
N LEU A 104 6.14 2.68 -5.11
CA LEU A 104 5.47 2.62 -3.81
C LEU A 104 3.95 2.69 -4.02
N ILE A 105 3.24 1.71 -3.46
CA ILE A 105 1.79 1.59 -3.62
C ILE A 105 1.11 2.33 -2.47
N HIS A 106 0.52 3.48 -2.79
CA HIS A 106 -0.28 4.29 -1.86
C HIS A 106 -1.51 4.86 -2.57
N GLY A 107 -2.33 5.66 -1.87
CA GLY A 107 -3.42 6.39 -2.53
C GLY A 107 -2.84 7.40 -3.51
N MET A 108 -3.23 7.34 -4.77
CA MET A 108 -2.70 8.16 -5.86
C MET A 108 -3.79 8.42 -6.90
N VAL A 109 -3.66 9.51 -7.66
CA VAL A 109 -4.67 9.93 -8.64
C VAL A 109 -4.83 8.89 -9.74
N ASP A 110 -3.73 8.28 -10.19
CA ASP A 110 -3.74 7.31 -11.29
C ASP A 110 -4.15 5.89 -10.83
N ALA A 111 -4.60 5.69 -9.59
CA ALA A 111 -5.00 4.38 -9.10
C ALA A 111 -6.49 4.09 -9.35
N VAL A 112 -6.78 2.85 -9.73
CA VAL A 112 -8.14 2.34 -9.75
C VAL A 112 -8.52 1.88 -8.34
N MET A 113 -9.67 2.34 -7.85
CA MET A 113 -10.17 2.01 -6.51
C MET A 113 -11.47 1.22 -6.63
N VAL A 114 -11.49 0.00 -6.08
CA VAL A 114 -12.63 -0.92 -6.19
C VAL A 114 -12.98 -1.48 -4.81
N PRO A 115 -14.25 -1.39 -4.36
CA PRO A 115 -14.69 -2.13 -3.19
C PRO A 115 -14.63 -3.64 -3.48
N SER A 116 -14.09 -4.41 -2.55
CA SER A 116 -13.92 -5.86 -2.68
C SER A 116 -14.49 -6.57 -1.46
N ALA A 117 -15.07 -7.74 -1.67
CA ALA A 117 -15.64 -8.58 -0.63
C ALA A 117 -14.85 -9.89 -0.51
N PRO A 118 -14.77 -10.48 0.70
CA PRO A 118 -14.22 -11.83 0.84
C PRO A 118 -15.04 -12.85 0.05
N VAL A 119 -14.37 -13.80 -0.58
CA VAL A 119 -15.01 -14.89 -1.33
C VAL A 119 -15.79 -15.76 -0.34
N GLY A 120 -17.11 -15.85 -0.51
CA GLY A 120 -18.01 -16.60 0.37
C GLY A 120 -18.71 -15.79 1.46
N GLY A 121 -18.54 -14.47 1.51
CA GLY A 121 -19.42 -13.60 2.29
C GLY A 121 -20.79 -13.53 1.64
N GLU A 122 -21.87 -13.79 2.39
CA GLU A 122 -23.22 -13.52 1.93
C GLU A 122 -23.28 -12.04 1.48
N SER A 123 -23.52 -11.82 0.20
CA SER A 123 -23.82 -10.50 -0.34
C SER A 123 -25.17 -10.07 0.21
N GLY A 124 -25.17 -9.54 1.44
CA GLY A 124 -26.28 -8.78 1.97
C GLY A 124 -26.39 -7.52 1.13
N CYS A 125 -27.29 -7.54 0.16
CA CYS A 125 -27.82 -6.34 -0.47
C CYS A 125 -28.27 -5.39 0.66
N ALA A 126 -27.65 -4.21 0.72
CA ALA A 126 -28.27 -3.04 1.31
C ALA A 126 -29.06 -2.30 0.24
#